data_AF-A0A644TY98-F1
#
_entry.id   AF-A0A644TY98-F1
#
_cell.length_a   1.000
_cell.length_b   1.000
_cell.length_c   1.000
_cell.angle_alpha   90.00
_cell.angle_beta   90.00
_cell.angle_gamma   90.00
#
_symmetry.space_group_name_H-M   'P 1'
#
loop_
_entity.id
_entity.type
_entity.pdbx_description
1 polymer ?
#
loop_
_entity_poly.entity_id
_entity_poly.type
_entity_poly.pdbx_seq_one_letter_code
_entity_poly.pdbx_strand_id
1 'polypeptide(L)' 'MAKMTKTKLASQGSKIMAAAKKIRKAHPNKKWTTCVKEAGKAFKK' A
#
# COMPACT_ATOMS: atom_id res chain seq x y z
N MET A 1 -8.66 -2.42 20.63
CA MET A 1 -8.31 -2.72 19.22
C MET A 1 -7.86 -4.16 19.13
N ALA A 2 -8.60 -5.04 18.44
CA ALA A 2 -8.13 -6.40 18.19
C ALA A 2 -6.81 -6.33 17.41
N LYS A 3 -5.72 -6.83 17.99
CA LYS A 3 -4.42 -6.89 17.32
C LYS A 3 -4.58 -7.77 16.09
N MET A 4 -4.47 -7.20 14.89
CA MET A 4 -4.41 -8.01 13.67
C MET A 4 -3.27 -9.01 13.81
N THR A 5 -3.56 -10.27 13.50
CA THR A 5 -2.53 -11.31 13.45
C THR A 5 -1.44 -10.89 12.46
N LYS A 6 -0.17 -11.15 12.80
CA LYS A 6 1.01 -10.78 11.99
C LYS A 6 0.85 -11.12 10.50
N THR A 7 0.21 -12.25 10.22
CA THR A 7 -0.11 -12.75 8.87
C THR A 7 -1.08 -11.84 8.11
N LYS A 8 -2.09 -11.28 8.78
CA LYS A 8 -3.06 -10.37 8.18
C LYS A 8 -2.44 -9.00 7.90
N LEU A 9 -1.55 -8.55 8.79
CA LEU A 9 -0.76 -7.32 8.61
C LEU A 9 0.21 -7.45 7.42
N ALA A 10 0.94 -8.56 7.32
CA ALA A 10 1.84 -8.84 6.21
C ALA A 10 1.09 -8.92 4.87
N SER A 11 -0.06 -9.61 4.85
CA SER A 11 -0.91 -9.71 3.66
C SER A 11 -1.45 -8.35 3.20
N GLN A 12 -1.75 -7.44 4.13
CA GLN A 12 -2.11 -6.06 3.78
C GLN A 12 -0.92 -5.28 3.21
N GLY A 13 0.26 -5.40 3.82
CA GLY A 13 1.48 -4.76 3.32
C GLY A 13 1.78 -5.13 1.87
N SER A 14 1.70 -6.42 1.52
CA SER A 14 1.91 -6.90 0.15
C SER A 14 0.89 -6.31 -0.84
N LYS A 15 -0.39 -6.20 -0.44
CA LYS A 15 -1.44 -5.59 -1.29
C LYS A 15 -1.21 -4.09 -1.51
N ILE A 16 -0.79 -3.37 -0.47
CA ILE A 16 -0.44 -1.94 -0.56
C ILE A 16 0.75 -1.74 -1.49
N MET A 17 1.79 -2.58 -1.40
CA MET A 17 2.96 -2.50 -2.29
C MET A 17 2.61 -2.80 -3.74
N ALA A 18 1.74 -3.78 -4.01
CA ALA A 18 1.27 -4.08 -5.36
C ALA A 18 0.47 -2.89 -5.95
N ALA A 19 -0.41 -2.27 -5.16
CA ALA A 19 -1.13 -1.07 -5.58
C ALA A 19 -0.18 0.13 -5.80
N ALA A 20 0.82 0.32 -4.94
CA ALA A 20 1.84 1.36 -5.10
C ALA A 20 2.66 1.18 -6.39
N LYS A 21 3.00 -0.07 -6.75
CA LYS A 21 3.65 -0.38 -8.05
C LYS A 21 2.77 0.00 -9.23
N LYS A 22 1.46 -0.26 -9.17
CA LYS A 22 0.51 0.17 -10.21
C LYS A 22 0.46 1.71 -10.32
N ILE A 23 0.39 2.41 -9.20
CA ILE A 23 0.41 3.89 -9.17
C ILE A 23 1.72 4.43 -9.75
N ARG A 24 2.86 3.82 -9.44
CA ARG A 24 4.16 4.24 -9.98
C ARG A 24 4.32 3.94 -11.47
N LYS A 25 3.71 2.87 -11.99
CA LYS A 25 3.62 2.63 -13.44
C LYS A 25 2.79 3.70 -14.15
N ALA A 26 1.66 4.11 -13.57
CA ALA A 26 0.81 5.16 -14.11
C ALA A 26 1.42 6.57 -13.96
N HIS A 27 2.23 6.78 -12.92
CA HIS A 27 2.89 8.05 -12.63
C HIS A 27 4.37 7.83 -12.32
N PRO A 28 5.24 7.70 -13.35
CA PRO A 28 6.67 7.42 -13.15
C PRO A 28 7.41 8.55 -12.42
N ASN A 29 6.90 9.78 -12.49
CA ASN A 29 7.49 10.96 -11.85
C ASN A 29 7.12 11.09 -10.35
N LYS A 30 6.12 10.34 -9.85
CA LYS A 30 5.74 10.39 -8.43
C LYS A 30 6.72 9.59 -7.57
N LYS A 31 7.20 10.18 -6.46
CA LYS A 31 8.07 9.50 -5.50
C LYS A 31 7.40 8.23 -4.95
N TRP A 32 8.17 7.16 -4.81
CA TRP A 32 7.68 5.86 -4.31
C TRP A 32 6.95 5.97 -2.96
N THR A 33 7.49 6.75 -2.03
CA THR A 33 6.85 7.02 -0.72
C THR A 33 5.47 7.64 -0.85
N THR A 34 5.26 8.48 -1.87
CA THR A 34 3.94 9.07 -2.17
C THR A 34 3.00 8.01 -2.72
N CYS A 35 3.46 7.16 -3.65
CA CYS A 35 2.67 6.05 -4.19
C CYS A 35 2.23 5.06 -3.10
N VAL A 36 3.11 4.72 -2.15
CA VAL A 36 2.79 3.85 -1.01
C VAL A 36 1.80 4.51 -0.06
N LYS A 37 1.91 5.82 0.18
CA LYS A 37 0.97 6.58 1.02
C LYS A 37 -0.42 6.66 0.39
N GLU A 38 -0.50 6.90 -0.92
CA GLU A 38 -1.76 6.88 -1.68
C GLU A 38 -2.40 5.49 -1.66
N ALA A 39 -1.62 4.43 -1.90
CA ALA A 39 -2.09 3.05 -1.82
C ALA A 39 -2.56 2.67 -0.40
N GLY A 40 -1.84 3.09 0.64
CA GLY A 40 -2.21 2.84 2.04
C GLY A 40 -3.50 3.54 2.45
N LYS A 41 -3.73 4.78 1.97
CA LYS A 41 -5.01 5.48 2.18
C LYS A 41 -6.18 4.74 1.54
N ALA A 42 -5.98 4.16 0.35
CA ALA A 42 -7.01 3.37 -0.33
C ALA A 42 -7.35 2.06 0.41
N PHE A 43 -6.40 1.48 1.13
CA PHE A 43 -6.59 0.23 1.90
C PHE A 43 -7.12 0.44 3.32
N LYS A 44 -7.07 1.67 3.86
CA LYS A 44 -7.57 2.01 5.21
C LYS A 44 -9.09 2.25 5.23
N LYS A 45 -9.77 2.11 4.10
CA LYS A 45 -11.21 2.33 3.95
C LYS A 45 -11.99 1.05 4.24
#